data_AF-A0A1Q7EC58-F1
#
_entry.id   AF-A0A1Q7EC58-F1
#
_cell.length_a   1.000
_cell.length_b   1.000
_cell.length_c   1.000
_cell.angle_alpha   90.00
_cell.angle_beta   90.00
_cell.angle_gamma   90.00
#
_symmetry.space_group_name_H-M   'P 1'
#
loop_
_entity.id
_entity.type
_entity.pdbx_description
1 polymer ?
#
loop_
_entity_poly.entity_id
_entity_poly.type
_entity_poly.pdbx_seq_one_letter_code
_entity_poly.pdbx_strand_id
1 'polypeptide(L)'
;MLRHTPRFSELELNVIVFDAQVTDAARSAVSALAARMKSGITIVIETPFFMYGSRASLVEDLIARRERLGISYIALPGSAMRAFAPVVAELRGK
;
A
#
# COMPACT_ATOMS: atom_id res chain seq x y z
N MET A 1 -0.85 22.00 -2.55
CA MET A 1 -1.45 23.08 -1.74
C MET A 1 -2.78 22.70 -1.07
N LEU A 2 -3.67 21.90 -1.69
CA LEU A 2 -4.98 21.53 -1.11
C LEU A 2 -4.94 20.77 0.23
N ARG A 3 -3.87 19.99 0.48
CA ARG A 3 -3.71 19.12 1.66
C ARG A 3 -3.62 19.82 3.02
N HIS A 4 -3.26 21.10 3.05
CA HIS A 4 -3.08 21.85 4.30
C HIS A 4 -4.30 22.70 4.67
N THR A 5 -5.41 22.52 3.96
CA THR A 5 -6.66 23.22 4.28
C THR A 5 -7.41 22.48 5.38
N PRO A 6 -8.09 23.18 6.31
CA PRO A 6 -8.86 22.54 7.37
C PRO A 6 -9.86 21.50 6.86
N ARG A 7 -10.53 21.80 5.75
CA ARG A 7 -11.49 20.89 5.09
C ARG A 7 -10.87 19.59 4.59
N PHE A 8 -9.58 19.60 4.24
CA PHE A 8 -8.91 18.39 3.78
C PHE A 8 -8.67 17.42 4.95
N SER A 9 -8.35 17.94 6.14
CA SER A 9 -8.15 17.14 7.35
C SER A 9 -9.43 16.46 7.85
N GLU A 10 -10.59 16.91 7.38
CA GLU A 10 -11.90 16.30 7.66
C GLU A 10 -12.23 15.12 6.71
N LEU A 11 -11.44 14.89 5.67
CA LEU A 11 -11.68 13.81 4.71
C LEU A 11 -11.12 12.49 5.20
N GLU A 12 -11.90 11.42 5.01
CA GLU A 12 -11.39 10.06 5.06
C GLU A 12 -10.96 9.62 3.65
N LEU A 13 -9.65 9.56 3.42
CA LEU A 13 -9.12 9.16 2.12
C LEU A 13 -8.94 7.65 2.04
N ASN A 14 -9.57 7.05 1.05
CA ASN A 14 -9.41 5.63 0.77
C ASN A 14 -8.54 5.40 -0.46
N VAL A 15 -7.86 4.26 -0.48
CA VAL A 15 -7.25 3.70 -1.69
C VAL A 15 -7.71 2.25 -1.87
N ILE A 16 -8.06 1.90 -3.11
CA ILE A 16 -8.27 0.51 -3.50
C ILE A 16 -6.95 -0.04 -4.03
N VAL A 17 -6.46 -1.11 -3.41
CA VAL A 17 -5.28 -1.85 -3.89
C VAL A 17 -5.76 -2.93 -4.85
N PHE A 18 -5.17 -2.95 -6.05
CA PHE A 18 -5.54 -3.90 -7.09
C PHE A 18 -4.87 -5.26 -6.92
N ASP A 19 -3.65 -5.27 -6.41
CA ASP A 19 -2.89 -6.50 -6.16
C ASP A 19 -1.94 -6.32 -4.98
N ALA A 20 -1.87 -7.35 -4.14
CA ALA A 20 -1.11 -7.30 -2.90
C ALA A 20 -0.58 -8.67 -2.51
N GLN A 21 0.68 -8.72 -2.08
CA GLN A 21 1.31 -9.95 -1.63
C GLN A 21 2.32 -9.69 -0.50
N VAL A 22 2.19 -10.44 0.59
CA VAL A 22 3.24 -10.55 1.60
C VAL A 22 4.28 -11.54 1.09
N THR A 23 5.50 -11.08 0.86
CA THR A 23 6.59 -11.86 0.27
C THR A 23 7.96 -11.22 0.54
N ASP A 24 8.97 -12.05 0.79
CA ASP A 24 10.36 -11.59 0.87
C ASP A 24 10.98 -11.36 -0.53
N ALA A 25 10.28 -11.77 -1.60
CA ALA A 25 10.70 -11.63 -2.99
C ALA A 25 10.00 -10.46 -3.72
N ALA A 26 9.78 -9.34 -3.01
CA ALA A 26 8.99 -8.20 -3.52
C ALA A 26 9.47 -7.66 -4.88
N ARG A 27 10.79 -7.52 -5.09
CA ARG A 27 11.35 -7.06 -6.38
C ARG A 27 10.96 -7.97 -7.54
N SER A 28 11.01 -9.29 -7.33
CA SER A 28 10.63 -10.26 -8.35
C SER A 28 9.13 -10.21 -8.66
N ALA A 29 8.29 -10.09 -7.62
CA ALA A 29 6.84 -9.96 -7.77
C ALA A 29 6.46 -8.67 -8.54
N VAL A 30 7.08 -7.55 -8.20
CA VAL A 30 6.89 -6.27 -8.89
C VAL A 30 7.34 -6.34 -10.35
N SER A 31 8.49 -6.98 -10.64
CA SER A 31 8.98 -7.15 -12.01
C SER A 31 7.98 -7.94 -12.87
N ALA A 32 7.45 -9.04 -12.32
CA ALA A 32 6.43 -9.85 -12.99
C ALA A 32 5.14 -9.05 -13.24
N LEU A 33 4.69 -8.26 -12.26
CA LEU A 33 3.53 -7.38 -12.41
C LEU A 33 3.77 -6.31 -13.48
N ALA A 34 4.92 -5.64 -13.46
CA ALA A 34 5.28 -4.59 -14.42
C ALA A 34 5.28 -5.13 -15.86
N ALA A 35 5.84 -6.33 -16.06
CA ALA A 35 5.81 -7.02 -17.35
C ALA A 35 4.36 -7.31 -17.81
N ARG A 36 3.50 -7.83 -16.91
CA ARG A 36 2.08 -8.07 -17.19
C ARG A 36 1.32 -6.80 -17.56
N MET A 37 1.65 -5.68 -16.90
CA MET A 37 1.01 -4.37 -17.12
C MET A 37 1.63 -3.56 -18.26
N LYS A 38 2.70 -4.05 -18.92
CA LYS A 38 3.49 -3.30 -19.91
C LYS A 38 3.90 -1.90 -19.39
N SER A 39 4.20 -1.82 -18.09
CA SER A 39 4.48 -0.58 -17.37
C SER A 39 5.90 -0.59 -16.82
N GLY A 40 6.47 0.59 -16.54
CA GLY A 40 7.79 0.69 -15.91
C GLY A 40 7.75 0.28 -14.44
N ILE A 41 8.75 -0.49 -13.97
CA ILE A 41 8.84 -0.97 -12.58
C ILE A 41 8.75 0.18 -11.57
N THR A 42 9.43 1.29 -11.82
CA THR A 42 9.40 2.49 -10.96
C THR A 42 7.98 3.01 -10.74
N ILE A 43 7.13 2.97 -11.77
CA ILE A 43 5.72 3.40 -11.68
C ILE A 43 4.92 2.47 -10.76
N VAL A 44 5.22 1.17 -10.79
CA VAL A 44 4.56 0.14 -9.96
C VAL A 44 5.01 0.20 -8.49
N ILE A 45 6.25 0.62 -8.22
CA ILE A 45 6.77 0.74 -6.84
C ILE A 45 6.25 2.01 -6.16
N GLU A 46 6.21 3.14 -6.87
CA GLU A 46 5.85 4.45 -6.29
C GLU A 46 4.34 4.62 -6.05
N THR A 47 3.51 3.78 -6.67
CA THR A 47 2.06 3.92 -6.63
C THR A 47 1.42 3.30 -5.38
N PRO A 48 0.39 3.92 -4.78
CA PRO A 48 -0.32 3.34 -3.65
C PRO A 48 -1.26 2.19 -4.02
N PHE A 49 -1.45 1.90 -5.31
CA PHE A 49 -2.42 0.90 -5.79
C PHE A 49 -1.92 -0.56 -5.76
N PHE A 50 -0.65 -0.78 -5.41
CA PHE A 50 -0.01 -2.09 -5.32
C PHE A 50 0.78 -2.23 -4.01
N MET A 51 0.88 -3.45 -3.47
CA MET A 51 1.59 -3.69 -2.21
C MET A 51 2.36 -5.01 -2.22
N TYR A 52 3.69 -4.96 -2.19
CA TYR A 52 4.56 -6.13 -2.22
C TYR A 52 5.70 -5.95 -1.24
N GLY A 53 5.86 -6.86 -0.28
CA GLY A 53 6.88 -6.70 0.74
C GLY A 53 6.82 -7.75 1.83
N SER A 54 7.85 -7.76 2.68
CA SER A 54 7.80 -8.51 3.92
C SER A 54 6.78 -7.85 4.86
N ARG A 55 6.41 -8.53 5.95
CA ARG A 55 5.49 -7.95 6.94
C ARG A 55 5.98 -6.60 7.46
N ALA A 56 7.24 -6.54 7.87
CA ALA A 56 7.86 -5.33 8.40
C ALA A 56 7.85 -4.19 7.37
N SER A 57 8.26 -4.47 6.12
CA SER A 57 8.28 -3.42 5.09
C SER A 57 6.87 -2.94 4.74
N LEU A 58 5.86 -3.82 4.75
CA LEU A 58 4.47 -3.45 4.50
C LEU A 58 3.89 -2.58 5.63
N VAL A 59 4.26 -2.83 6.89
CA VAL A 59 3.91 -1.94 8.01
C VAL A 59 4.51 -0.56 7.79
N GLU A 60 5.79 -0.49 7.44
CA GLU A 60 6.49 0.78 7.16
C GLU A 60 5.86 1.52 5.97
N ASP A 61 5.56 0.81 4.87
CA ASP A 61 4.91 1.38 3.70
C ASP A 61 3.52 1.95 4.03
N LEU A 62 2.74 1.29 4.88
CA LEU A 62 1.41 1.75 5.30
C LEU A 62 1.50 3.04 6.12
N ILE A 63 2.45 3.11 7.06
CA ILE A 63 2.72 4.32 7.86
C ILE A 63 3.19 5.45 6.94
N ALA A 64 4.18 5.19 6.09
CA ALA A 64 4.71 6.17 5.15
C ALA A 64 3.64 6.70 4.19
N ARG A 65 2.70 5.84 3.75
CA ARG A 65 1.55 6.24 2.93
C ARG A 65 0.58 7.12 3.70
N ARG A 66 0.29 6.81 4.96
CA ARG A 66 -0.54 7.68 5.82
C ARG A 66 0.10 9.07 5.96
N GLU A 67 1.39 9.13 6.26
CA GLU A 67 2.13 10.37 6.48
C GLU A 67 2.32 11.18 5.19
N ARG A 68 2.81 10.52 4.12
CA ARG A 68 3.13 11.18 2.85
C ARG A 68 1.90 11.44 2.00
N LEU A 69 0.88 10.57 2.07
CA LEU A 69 -0.29 10.62 1.17
C LEU A 69 -1.60 10.98 1.88
N GLY A 70 -1.65 11.04 3.21
CA GLY A 70 -2.88 11.33 3.96
C GLY A 70 -3.93 10.24 3.85
N ILE A 71 -3.56 9.02 3.44
CA ILE A 71 -4.50 7.90 3.26
C ILE A 71 -4.99 7.45 4.64
N SER A 72 -6.32 7.45 4.82
CA SER A 72 -6.99 7.05 6.06
C SER A 72 -7.14 5.53 6.15
N TYR A 73 -7.49 4.88 5.04
CA TYR A 73 -7.59 3.41 4.99
C TYR A 73 -7.36 2.85 3.59
N ILE A 74 -7.08 1.55 3.52
CA ILE A 74 -6.83 0.82 2.28
C ILE A 74 -7.79 -0.36 2.17
N ALA A 75 -8.41 -0.51 1.00
CA ALA A 75 -9.17 -1.69 0.63
C ALA A 75 -8.24 -2.68 -0.10
N LEU A 76 -8.02 -3.84 0.52
CA LEU A 76 -7.19 -4.92 -0.03
C LEU A 76 -8.03 -5.89 -0.88
N PRO A 77 -7.41 -6.56 -1.88
CA PRO A 77 -8.04 -7.70 -2.53
C PRO A 77 -8.38 -8.79 -1.51
N GLY A 78 -9.56 -9.42 -1.66
CA GLY A 78 -9.99 -10.48 -0.74
C GLY A 78 -9.01 -11.67 -0.68
N SER A 79 -8.29 -11.94 -1.77
CA SER A 79 -7.23 -12.95 -1.84
C SER A 79 -6.05 -12.65 -0.90
N ALA A 80 -5.74 -11.38 -0.65
CA ALA A 80 -4.64 -10.94 0.20
C ALA A 80 -5.02 -10.84 1.69
N MET A 81 -6.32 -10.82 2.01
CA MET A 81 -6.85 -10.55 3.36
C MET A 81 -6.19 -11.40 4.46
N ARG A 82 -6.13 -12.73 4.27
CA ARG A 82 -5.55 -13.64 5.28
C ARG A 82 -4.05 -13.41 5.48
N ALA A 83 -3.31 -13.17 4.40
CA ALA A 83 -1.87 -12.92 4.48
C ALA A 83 -1.54 -11.59 5.16
N PHE A 84 -2.42 -10.58 5.00
CA PHE A 84 -2.25 -9.26 5.63
C PHE A 84 -2.76 -9.17 7.07
N ALA A 85 -3.52 -10.15 7.57
CA ALA A 85 -3.98 -10.17 8.96
C ALA A 85 -2.87 -9.91 10.01
N PRO A 86 -1.67 -10.54 9.94
CA PRO A 86 -0.57 -10.22 10.85
C PRO A 86 -0.02 -8.80 10.67
N VAL A 87 0.02 -8.26 9.44
CA VAL A 87 0.45 -6.87 9.17
C VAL A 87 -0.48 -5.89 9.89
N VAL A 88 -1.79 -6.12 9.82
CA VAL A 88 -2.79 -5.31 10.52
C VAL A 88 -2.65 -5.42 12.04
N ALA A 89 -2.32 -6.62 12.56
CA ALA A 89 -2.07 -6.80 13.98
C ALA A 89 -0.87 -5.97 14.47
N GLU A 90 0.21 -5.93 13.69
CA GLU A 90 1.42 -5.13 13.98
C GLU A 90 1.19 -3.61 13.91
N LEU A 91 0.19 -3.16 13.15
CA LEU A 91 -0.20 -1.75 13.07
C LEU A 91 -1.01 -1.26 14.26
N ARG A 92 -1.53 -2.14 15.13
CA ARG A 92 -2.32 -1.70 16.28
C ARG A 92 -1.47 -0.85 17.21
N GLY A 93 -1.91 0.38 17.45
CA GLY A 93 -1.22 1.35 18.31
C GLY A 93 -0.15 2.18 17.61
N LYS A 94 -0.06 2.12 16.28
CA LYS A 94 0.74 3.00 15.42
C LYS A 94 -0.18 3.95 14.63
#